data_AF-A0A7C1CV91-F1
#
_entry.id   AF-A0A7C1CV91-F1
#
_cell.length_a   1.000
_cell.length_b   1.000
_cell.length_c   1.000
_cell.angle_alpha   90.00
_cell.angle_beta   90.00
_cell.angle_gamma   90.00
#
_symmetry.space_group_name_H-M   'P 1'
#
loop_
_entity.id
_entity.type
_entity.pdbx_description
1 polymer ?
#
loop_
_entity_poly.entity_id
_entity_poly.type
_entity_poly.pdbx_seq_one_letter_code
_entity_poly.pdbx_strand_id
1 'polypeptide(L)'
;DRAMILVTSVFMIILGVLLIPVNLGLLPFSGSAQLGLLMMIFAIQMIASGSAPIGVFPRSLPVILIGLVFAALGTVSCIIPEILVYPLTLLVGVLNILGGAISIGKFLGQKASRTGGVGSKIPSILVKLTASQLTLNVLAITFGLSMLISHLLPGLVIGVVLAANGAVLLYLLYILFVIDRIQKEMETK
;
A
#
# COMPACT_ATOMS: atom_id res chain seq x y z
N ASP A 1 6.57 -10.66 -5.73
CA ASP A 1 5.32 -10.21 -5.08
C ASP A 1 5.26 -10.51 -3.59
N ARG A 2 5.26 -11.78 -3.15
CA ARG A 2 5.15 -12.14 -1.72
C ARG A 2 6.19 -11.48 -0.80
N ALA A 3 7.46 -11.47 -1.23
CA ALA A 3 8.54 -10.80 -0.49
C ALA A 3 8.34 -9.27 -0.38
N MET A 4 7.80 -8.64 -1.42
CA MET A 4 7.52 -7.19 -1.40
C MET A 4 6.33 -6.85 -0.51
N ILE A 5 5.30 -7.71 -0.47
CA ILE A 5 4.19 -7.60 0.48
C ILE A 5 4.73 -7.69 1.91
N LEU A 6 5.60 -8.67 2.20
CA LEU A 6 6.23 -8.84 3.51
C LEU A 6 7.06 -7.61 3.93
N VAL A 7 7.94 -7.14 3.04
CA VAL A 7 8.78 -5.95 3.33
C VAL A 7 7.90 -4.72 3.58
N THR A 8 6.92 -4.47 2.73
CA THR A 8 6.01 -3.31 2.87
C THR A 8 5.19 -3.39 4.15
N SER A 9 4.69 -4.57 4.50
CA SER A 9 3.84 -4.75 5.68
C SER A 9 4.61 -4.61 6.99
N VAL A 10 5.78 -5.25 7.11
CA VAL A 10 6.67 -5.08 8.28
C VAL A 10 7.06 -3.63 8.44
N PHE A 11 7.43 -2.98 7.35
CA PHE A 11 7.81 -1.58 7.36
C PHE A 11 6.67 -0.65 7.81
N MET A 12 5.46 -0.85 7.28
CA MET A 12 4.27 -0.08 7.65
C MET A 12 3.89 -0.26 9.13
N ILE A 13 4.04 -1.47 9.68
CA ILE A 13 3.83 -1.71 11.11
C ILE A 13 4.86 -0.98 11.95
N ILE A 14 6.14 -1.10 11.62
CA ILE A 14 7.23 -0.46 12.36
C ILE A 14 7.02 1.06 12.39
N LEU A 15 6.77 1.67 11.22
CA LEU A 15 6.48 3.10 11.14
C LEU A 15 5.23 3.49 11.94
N GLY A 16 4.13 2.73 11.80
CA GLY A 16 2.88 3.02 12.49
C GLY A 16 3.01 2.97 14.01
N VAL A 17 3.76 2.01 14.53
CA VAL A 17 4.06 1.88 15.97
C VAL A 17 5.00 2.99 16.44
N LEU A 18 6.04 3.31 15.67
CA LEU A 18 6.99 4.39 16.00
C LEU A 18 6.35 5.78 15.99
N LEU A 19 5.29 5.99 15.19
CA LEU A 19 4.54 7.25 15.18
C LEU A 19 3.83 7.55 16.52
N ILE A 20 3.60 6.55 17.37
CA ILE A 20 2.99 6.74 18.70
C ILE A 20 3.94 7.50 19.65
N PRO A 21 5.15 7.00 19.98
CA PRO A 21 6.08 7.73 20.84
C PRO A 21 6.56 9.05 20.22
N VAL A 22 6.61 9.15 18.89
CA VAL A 22 6.88 10.41 18.18
C VAL A 22 5.82 11.48 18.50
N ASN A 23 4.53 11.15 18.39
CA ASN A 23 3.46 12.10 18.71
C ASN A 23 3.38 12.44 20.20
N LEU A 24 3.91 11.56 21.06
CA LEU A 24 4.06 11.82 22.50
C LEU A 24 5.30 12.69 22.81
N GLY A 25 6.08 13.09 21.80
CA GLY A 25 7.29 13.91 21.96
C GLY A 25 8.50 13.15 22.51
N LEU A 26 8.46 11.82 22.56
CA LEU A 26 9.52 10.98 23.13
C LEU A 26 10.65 10.69 22.14
N LEU A 27 10.39 10.81 20.84
CA LEU A 27 11.36 10.52 19.78
C LEU A 27 11.42 11.66 18.75
N PRO A 28 12.63 12.04 18.29
CA PRO A 28 12.77 12.98 17.18
C PRO A 28 12.23 12.35 15.90
N PHE A 29 11.47 13.12 15.13
CA PHE A 29 10.81 12.63 13.93
C PHE A 29 11.00 13.56 12.74
N SER A 30 11.33 12.96 11.61
CA SER A 30 11.45 13.64 10.33
C SER A 30 10.35 13.16 9.39
N GLY A 31 9.33 13.99 9.17
CA GLY A 31 8.23 13.67 8.26
C GLY A 31 8.68 13.53 6.80
N SER A 32 9.71 14.29 6.41
CA SER A 32 10.37 14.19 5.10
C SER A 32 11.00 12.81 4.87
N ALA A 33 11.61 12.21 5.90
CA ALA A 33 12.19 10.88 5.80
C ALA A 33 11.13 9.78 5.65
N GLN A 34 9.98 9.90 6.34
CA GLN A 34 8.87 8.95 6.17
C GLN A 34 8.33 8.96 4.73
N LEU A 35 8.09 10.16 4.17
CA LEU A 35 7.67 10.31 2.77
C LEU A 35 8.70 9.74 1.80
N GLY A 36 9.99 10.01 2.03
CA GLY A 36 11.09 9.48 1.22
C GLY A 36 11.17 7.95 1.24
N LEU A 37 10.91 7.35 2.40
CA LEU A 37 10.96 5.89 2.57
C LEU A 37 9.76 5.19 1.92
N LEU A 38 8.57 5.80 1.96
CA LEU A 38 7.41 5.34 1.19
C LEU A 38 7.67 5.40 -0.31
N MET A 39 8.32 6.45 -0.79
CA MET A 39 8.74 6.56 -2.19
C MET A 39 9.75 5.50 -2.60
N MET A 40 10.70 5.16 -1.71
CA MET A 40 11.62 4.05 -1.95
C MET A 40 10.88 2.71 -2.08
N ILE A 41 9.84 2.49 -1.27
CA ILE A 41 9.01 1.29 -1.39
C ILE A 41 8.29 1.26 -2.73
N PHE A 42 7.69 2.36 -3.16
CA PHE A 42 7.06 2.45 -4.49
C PHE A 42 8.07 2.25 -5.63
N ALA A 43 9.27 2.80 -5.52
CA ALA A 43 10.34 2.59 -6.49
C ALA A 43 10.72 1.11 -6.62
N ILE A 44 10.94 0.45 -5.48
CA ILE A 44 11.28 -0.98 -5.45
C ILE A 44 10.15 -1.81 -6.06
N GLN A 45 8.88 -1.52 -5.71
CA GLN A 45 7.73 -2.21 -6.29
C GLN A 45 7.65 -2.02 -7.82
N MET A 46 7.87 -0.81 -8.32
CA MET A 46 7.85 -0.54 -9.76
C MET A 46 9.00 -1.25 -10.50
N ILE A 47 10.22 -1.22 -9.96
CA ILE A 47 11.40 -1.82 -10.61
C ILE A 47 11.36 -3.35 -10.56
N ALA A 48 10.95 -3.91 -9.41
CA ALA A 48 11.01 -5.35 -9.16
C ALA A 48 9.77 -6.10 -9.66
N SER A 49 8.56 -5.56 -9.51
CA SER A 49 7.31 -6.23 -9.87
C SER A 49 6.47 -5.50 -10.91
N GLY A 50 6.95 -4.37 -11.48
CA GLY A 50 6.18 -3.56 -12.44
C GLY A 50 4.90 -2.96 -11.85
N SER A 51 4.72 -3.07 -10.53
CA SER A 51 3.51 -2.65 -9.84
C SER A 51 3.66 -1.19 -9.44
N ALA A 52 2.87 -0.30 -10.02
CA ALA A 52 2.79 1.08 -9.57
C ALA A 52 1.67 1.23 -8.54
N PRO A 53 1.68 2.29 -7.71
CA PRO A 53 0.63 2.54 -6.71
C PRO A 53 -0.78 2.60 -7.31
N ILE A 54 -0.89 3.03 -8.57
CA ILE A 54 -2.15 3.13 -9.33
C ILE A 54 -2.59 1.81 -9.98
N GLY A 55 -1.74 0.80 -10.03
CA GLY A 55 -2.06 -0.49 -10.65
C GLY A 55 -0.84 -1.28 -11.14
N VAL A 56 -1.08 -2.54 -11.50
CA VAL A 56 -0.08 -3.42 -12.10
C VAL A 56 0.19 -3.00 -13.55
N PHE A 57 1.45 -2.72 -13.87
CA PHE A 57 1.90 -2.47 -15.24
C PHE A 57 2.86 -3.57 -15.67
N PRO A 58 2.86 -3.97 -16.95
CA PRO A 58 3.89 -4.86 -17.46
C PRO A 58 5.26 -4.20 -17.24
N ARG A 59 6.24 -5.00 -16.78
CA ARG A 59 7.60 -4.55 -16.55
C ARG A 59 8.21 -4.08 -17.88
N SER A 60 8.17 -2.77 -18.10
CA SER A 60 8.63 -2.11 -19.31
C SER A 60 9.70 -1.08 -18.93
N LEU A 61 10.59 -0.75 -19.88
CA LEU A 61 11.65 0.24 -19.68
C LEU A 61 11.11 1.55 -19.07
N PRO A 62 9.98 2.11 -19.53
CA PRO A 62 9.40 3.33 -18.94
C PRO A 62 9.07 3.19 -17.45
N VAL A 63 8.51 2.05 -17.03
CA VAL A 63 8.15 1.79 -15.62
C VAL A 63 9.39 1.71 -14.75
N ILE A 64 10.47 1.10 -15.25
CA ILE A 64 11.76 1.04 -14.55
C ILE A 64 12.35 2.44 -14.40
N LEU A 65 12.30 3.26 -15.45
CA LEU A 65 12.84 4.62 -15.46
C LEU A 65 12.08 5.54 -14.48
N ILE A 66 10.75 5.44 -14.46
CA ILE A 66 9.92 6.13 -13.48
C ILE A 66 10.23 5.64 -12.06
N GLY A 67 10.41 4.32 -11.88
CA GLY A 67 10.84 3.76 -10.60
C GLY A 67 12.18 4.31 -10.12
N LEU A 68 13.13 4.51 -11.03
CA LEU A 68 14.43 5.12 -10.71
C LEU A 68 14.27 6.58 -10.27
N VAL A 69 13.39 7.34 -10.92
CA VAL A 69 13.07 8.72 -10.50
C VAL A 69 12.46 8.72 -9.09
N PHE A 70 11.56 7.79 -8.78
CA PHE A 70 11.00 7.65 -7.43
C PHE A 70 12.09 7.32 -6.39
N ALA A 71 13.04 6.46 -6.74
CA ALA A 71 14.17 6.13 -5.86
C ALA A 71 15.07 7.35 -5.61
N ALA A 72 15.35 8.15 -6.64
CA ALA A 72 16.13 9.37 -6.52
C ALA A 72 15.42 10.40 -5.61
N LEU A 73 14.13 10.66 -5.86
CA LEU A 73 13.31 11.57 -5.04
C LEU A 73 13.24 11.09 -3.57
N GLY A 74 13.05 9.79 -3.37
CA GLY A 74 13.03 9.19 -2.03
C GLY A 74 14.37 9.35 -1.29
N THR A 75 15.48 9.09 -1.97
CA THR A 75 16.83 9.22 -1.42
C THR A 75 17.14 10.67 -1.04
N VAL A 76 16.85 11.63 -1.94
CA VAL A 76 17.06 13.06 -1.68
C VAL A 76 16.25 13.52 -0.46
N SER A 77 14.99 13.08 -0.34
CA SER A 77 14.14 13.42 0.81
C SER A 77 14.62 12.85 2.14
N CYS A 78 15.25 11.68 2.12
CA CYS A 78 15.81 11.09 3.34
C CYS A 78 17.09 11.81 3.79
N ILE A 79 17.86 12.39 2.87
CA ILE A 79 19.13 13.07 3.17
C ILE A 79 18.91 14.55 3.49
N ILE A 80 18.08 15.24 2.69
CA ILE A 80 17.83 16.68 2.79
C ILE A 80 16.39 16.89 3.28
N PRO A 81 16.18 17.15 4.58
CA PRO A 81 14.86 17.39 5.12
C PRO A 81 14.25 18.69 4.56
N GLU A 82 12.91 18.79 4.63
CA GLU A 82 12.09 19.96 4.28
C GLU A 82 12.07 20.41 2.80
N ILE A 83 13.06 20.05 1.97
CA ILE A 83 13.12 20.56 0.58
C ILE A 83 12.08 19.94 -0.35
N LEU A 84 11.76 18.66 -0.11
CA LEU A 84 10.94 17.84 -1.00
C LEU A 84 9.59 17.45 -0.36
N VAL A 85 9.29 17.93 0.85
CA VAL A 85 8.10 17.55 1.62
C VAL A 85 6.83 17.82 0.82
N TYR A 86 6.66 19.04 0.31
CA TYR A 86 5.46 19.43 -0.44
C TYR A 86 5.24 18.56 -1.71
N PRO A 87 6.20 18.45 -2.65
CA PRO A 87 6.00 17.65 -3.85
C PRO A 87 5.80 16.17 -3.56
N LEU A 88 6.47 15.62 -2.54
CA LEU A 88 6.29 14.22 -2.13
C LEU A 88 4.94 13.97 -1.50
N THR A 89 4.47 14.88 -0.66
CA THR A 89 3.15 14.80 -0.02
C THR A 89 2.07 14.78 -1.09
N LEU A 90 2.15 15.67 -2.08
CA LEU A 90 1.24 15.71 -3.21
C LEU A 90 1.28 14.40 -4.00
N LEU A 91 2.49 13.95 -4.36
CA LEU A 91 2.68 12.75 -5.19
C LEU A 91 2.17 11.49 -4.48
N VAL A 92 2.61 11.24 -3.25
CA VAL A 92 2.20 10.07 -2.44
C VAL A 92 0.71 10.13 -2.14
N GLY A 93 0.18 11.30 -1.79
CA GLY A 93 -1.23 11.49 -1.48
C GLY A 93 -2.12 11.17 -2.70
N VAL A 94 -1.82 11.77 -3.85
CA VAL A 94 -2.57 11.55 -5.09
C VAL A 94 -2.47 10.10 -5.54
N LEU A 95 -1.27 9.49 -5.49
CA LEU A 95 -1.07 8.09 -5.88
C LEU A 95 -1.88 7.12 -5.02
N ASN A 96 -1.94 7.34 -3.71
CA ASN A 96 -2.73 6.49 -2.81
C ASN A 96 -4.24 6.65 -3.04
N ILE A 97 -4.71 7.88 -3.27
CA ILE A 97 -6.13 8.14 -3.57
C ILE A 97 -6.52 7.50 -4.91
N LEU A 98 -5.76 7.76 -5.97
CA LEU A 98 -6.03 7.22 -7.31
C LEU A 98 -5.94 5.70 -7.31
N GLY A 99 -4.90 5.13 -6.70
CA GLY A 99 -4.72 3.67 -6.62
C GLY A 99 -5.85 2.98 -5.89
N GLY A 100 -6.24 3.51 -4.72
CA GLY A 100 -7.39 2.98 -3.97
C GLY A 100 -8.70 3.12 -4.76
N ALA A 101 -8.96 4.28 -5.36
CA ALA A 101 -10.19 4.56 -6.11
C ALA A 101 -10.32 3.68 -7.37
N ILE A 102 -9.25 3.52 -8.16
CA ILE A 102 -9.24 2.65 -9.35
C ILE A 102 -9.49 1.20 -8.94
N SER A 103 -8.86 0.75 -7.86
CA SER A 103 -9.00 -0.63 -7.36
C SER A 103 -10.43 -0.92 -6.87
N ILE A 104 -11.06 0.03 -6.18
CA ILE A 104 -12.49 -0.04 -5.78
C ILE A 104 -13.41 0.01 -7.01
N GLY A 105 -13.13 0.88 -7.98
CA GLY A 105 -13.91 1.00 -9.21
C GLY A 105 -13.92 -0.31 -10.02
N LYS A 106 -12.75 -0.96 -10.16
CA LYS A 106 -12.63 -2.29 -10.78
C LYS A 106 -13.46 -3.34 -10.05
N PHE A 107 -13.45 -3.33 -8.71
CA PHE A 107 -14.24 -4.24 -7.91
C PHE A 107 -15.76 -4.05 -8.13
N LEU A 108 -16.24 -2.80 -8.14
CA LEU A 108 -17.65 -2.49 -8.41
C LEU A 108 -18.06 -2.91 -9.84
N GLY A 109 -17.20 -2.65 -10.83
CA GLY A 109 -17.44 -3.08 -12.23
C GLY A 109 -17.51 -4.60 -12.39
N GLN A 110 -16.61 -5.35 -11.75
CA GLN A 110 -16.64 -6.82 -11.75
C GLN A 110 -17.87 -7.37 -11.03
N LYS A 111 -18.28 -6.74 -9.93
CA LYS A 111 -19.49 -7.13 -9.19
C LYS A 111 -20.76 -6.87 -10.01
N ALA A 112 -20.86 -5.70 -10.66
CA ALA A 112 -21.99 -5.35 -11.52
C ALA A 112 -22.12 -6.32 -12.70
N SER A 113 -21.00 -6.71 -13.32
CA SER A 113 -20.97 -7.67 -14.43
C SER A 113 -21.32 -9.11 -14.01
N ARG A 114 -21.13 -9.48 -12.74
CA ARG A 114 -21.50 -10.79 -12.17
C ARG A 114 -22.96 -10.91 -11.73
N THR A 115 -23.74 -9.81 -11.76
CA THR A 115 -25.16 -9.79 -11.37
C THR A 115 -26.07 -10.66 -12.27
N GLY A 116 -25.57 -11.18 -13.39
CA GLY A 116 -26.31 -12.08 -14.30
C GLY A 116 -25.99 -13.59 -14.18
N GLY A 117 -25.11 -14.03 -13.28
CA GLY A 117 -24.58 -15.41 -13.29
C GLY A 117 -24.79 -16.16 -11.97
N VAL A 118 -25.73 -17.10 -12.01
CA VAL A 118 -26.02 -18.22 -11.09
C VAL A 118 -24.98 -18.48 -9.97
N GLY A 119 -25.39 -18.22 -8.73
CA GLY A 119 -25.37 -19.15 -7.58
C GLY A 119 -24.17 -20.04 -7.29
N SER A 120 -22.95 -19.75 -7.74
CA SER A 120 -21.77 -20.48 -7.29
C SER A 120 -21.39 -19.99 -5.89
N LYS A 121 -21.32 -20.90 -4.91
CA LYS A 121 -20.80 -20.61 -3.56
C LYS A 121 -19.39 -20.02 -3.73
N ILE A 122 -19.27 -18.70 -3.64
CA ILE A 122 -17.98 -18.03 -3.66
C ILE A 122 -17.18 -18.64 -2.49
N PRO A 123 -16.01 -19.24 -2.74
CA PRO A 123 -15.24 -19.83 -1.68
C PRO A 123 -14.96 -18.76 -0.62
N SER A 124 -15.21 -19.05 0.66
CA SER A 124 -15.08 -18.06 1.74
C SER A 124 -13.70 -17.42 1.81
N ILE A 125 -12.68 -18.08 1.26
CA ILE A 125 -11.32 -17.56 1.07
C ILE A 125 -11.28 -16.34 0.15
N LEU A 126 -12.06 -16.34 -0.94
CA LEU A 126 -12.14 -15.24 -1.90
C LEU A 126 -12.82 -14.02 -1.27
N VAL A 127 -13.86 -14.26 -0.46
CA VAL A 127 -14.53 -13.20 0.29
C VAL A 127 -13.56 -12.52 1.25
N LYS A 128 -12.74 -13.30 1.97
CA LYS A 128 -11.71 -12.76 2.87
C LYS A 128 -10.62 -11.98 2.11
N LEU A 129 -10.18 -12.48 0.96
CA LEU A 129 -9.21 -11.80 0.09
C LEU A 129 -9.75 -10.46 -0.42
N THR A 130 -10.97 -10.46 -0.97
CA THR A 130 -11.66 -9.28 -1.46
C THR A 130 -11.92 -8.26 -0.35
N ALA A 131 -12.36 -8.71 0.83
CA ALA A 131 -12.57 -7.83 1.97
C ALA A 131 -11.26 -7.18 2.40
N SER A 132 -10.19 -7.97 2.53
CA SER A 132 -8.86 -7.44 2.89
C SER A 132 -8.35 -6.43 1.86
N GLN A 133 -8.53 -6.71 0.56
CA GLN A 133 -8.15 -5.78 -0.51
C GLN A 133 -8.95 -4.47 -0.45
N LEU A 134 -10.26 -4.56 -0.17
CA LEU A 134 -11.11 -3.38 -0.02
C LEU A 134 -10.67 -2.54 1.18
N THR A 135 -10.38 -3.19 2.32
CA THR A 135 -9.85 -2.53 3.52
C THR A 135 -8.54 -1.81 3.22
N LEU A 136 -7.59 -2.46 2.53
CA LEU A 136 -6.33 -1.82 2.13
C LEU A 136 -6.55 -0.59 1.24
N ASN A 137 -7.46 -0.67 0.27
CA ASN A 137 -7.75 0.46 -0.61
C ASN A 137 -8.38 1.63 0.15
N VAL A 138 -9.28 1.36 1.11
CA VAL A 138 -9.88 2.39 1.95
C VAL A 138 -8.81 3.05 2.83
N LEU A 139 -7.96 2.25 3.49
CA LEU A 139 -6.86 2.77 4.30
C LEU A 139 -5.88 3.60 3.48
N ALA A 140 -5.59 3.19 2.23
CA ALA A 140 -4.75 3.96 1.31
C ALA A 140 -5.39 5.32 0.97
N ILE A 141 -6.68 5.36 0.63
CA ILE A 141 -7.39 6.63 0.36
C ILE A 141 -7.38 7.53 1.60
N THR A 142 -7.69 6.97 2.78
CA THR A 142 -7.67 7.72 4.04
C THR A 142 -6.28 8.29 4.31
N PHE A 143 -5.23 7.50 4.11
CA PHE A 143 -3.85 7.95 4.27
C PHE A 143 -3.50 9.06 3.27
N GLY A 144 -3.81 8.88 1.98
CA GLY A 144 -3.54 9.90 0.96
C GLY A 144 -4.31 11.21 1.18
N LEU A 145 -5.56 11.12 1.64
CA LEU A 145 -6.37 12.30 1.97
C LEU A 145 -5.84 13.02 3.21
N SER A 146 -5.38 12.27 4.21
CA SER A 146 -4.75 12.83 5.42
C SER A 146 -3.43 13.55 5.13
N MET A 147 -2.73 13.16 4.07
CA MET A 147 -1.53 13.84 3.57
C MET A 147 -1.86 15.14 2.84
N LEU A 148 -2.92 15.15 2.05
CA LEU A 148 -3.29 16.32 1.23
C LEU A 148 -4.00 17.41 2.03
N ILE A 149 -4.72 17.03 3.08
CA ILE A 149 -5.45 17.95 3.96
C ILE A 149 -4.76 17.94 5.32
N SER A 150 -3.81 18.87 5.48
CA SER A 150 -3.23 19.17 6.79
C SER A 150 -4.36 19.45 7.78
N HIS A 151 -4.33 18.80 8.95
CA HIS A 151 -5.35 18.84 10.02
C HIS A 151 -6.55 17.87 9.91
N LEU A 152 -6.63 17.02 8.90
CA LEU A 152 -7.74 16.05 8.79
C LEU A 152 -7.65 14.92 9.83
N LEU A 153 -6.43 14.45 10.12
CA LEU A 153 -6.16 13.40 11.10
C LEU A 153 -5.01 13.81 12.02
N PRO A 154 -5.13 13.61 13.35
CA PRO A 154 -3.99 13.71 14.27
C PRO A 154 -2.87 12.75 13.85
N GLY A 155 -1.60 13.12 14.07
CA GLY A 155 -0.46 12.28 13.71
C GLY A 155 -0.52 10.88 14.31
N LEU A 156 -1.13 10.74 15.50
CA LEU A 156 -1.34 9.45 16.15
C LEU A 156 -2.30 8.56 15.36
N VAL A 157 -3.34 9.14 14.76
CA VAL A 157 -4.29 8.41 13.90
C VAL A 157 -3.61 7.99 12.59
N ILE A 158 -2.71 8.80 12.04
CA ILE A 158 -1.89 8.42 10.88
C ILE A 158 -1.03 7.18 11.21
N GLY A 159 -0.42 7.14 12.41
CA GLY A 159 0.30 5.97 12.91
C GLY A 159 -0.57 4.71 12.97
N VAL A 160 -1.79 4.83 13.50
CA VAL A 160 -2.77 3.72 13.55
C VAL A 160 -3.17 3.26 12.15
N VAL A 161 -3.44 4.19 11.23
CA VAL A 161 -3.78 3.88 9.83
C VAL A 161 -2.64 3.12 9.15
N LEU A 162 -1.38 3.56 9.36
CA LEU A 162 -0.20 2.87 8.83
C LEU A 162 -0.03 1.47 9.41
N ALA A 163 -0.13 1.33 10.73
CA ALA A 163 -0.01 0.04 11.40
C ALA A 163 -1.11 -0.93 10.95
N ALA A 164 -2.35 -0.44 10.83
CA ALA A 164 -3.48 -1.21 10.30
C ALA A 164 -3.22 -1.64 8.85
N ASN A 165 -2.71 -0.75 8.00
CA ASN A 165 -2.37 -1.06 6.62
C ASN A 165 -1.33 -2.19 6.54
N GLY A 166 -0.28 -2.12 7.36
CA GLY A 166 0.73 -3.18 7.45
C GLY A 166 0.16 -4.51 7.96
N ALA A 167 -0.71 -4.47 8.98
CA ALA A 167 -1.34 -5.67 9.54
C ALA A 167 -2.27 -6.38 8.53
N VAL A 168 -3.07 -5.61 7.78
CA VAL A 168 -3.96 -6.18 6.74
C VAL A 168 -3.14 -6.76 5.59
N LEU A 169 -2.02 -6.13 5.20
CA LEU A 169 -1.11 -6.69 4.19
C LEU A 169 -0.48 -8.02 4.65
N LEU A 170 -0.07 -8.13 5.92
CA LEU A 170 0.42 -9.39 6.49
C LEU A 170 -0.66 -10.48 6.49
N TYR A 171 -1.89 -10.11 6.85
CA TYR A 171 -3.03 -11.04 6.80
C TYR A 171 -3.32 -11.50 5.37
N LEU A 172 -3.23 -10.60 4.38
CA LEU A 172 -3.36 -10.95 2.97
C LEU A 172 -2.28 -11.95 2.53
N LEU A 173 -1.03 -11.73 2.95
CA LEU A 173 0.08 -12.65 2.67
C LEU A 173 -0.17 -14.03 3.29
N TYR A 174 -0.71 -14.08 4.52
CA TYR A 174 -1.11 -15.33 5.16
C TYR A 174 -2.19 -16.07 4.38
N ILE A 175 -3.24 -15.38 3.93
CA ILE A 175 -4.29 -15.97 3.07
C ILE A 175 -3.68 -16.55 1.79
N LEU A 176 -2.78 -15.82 1.14
CA LEU A 176 -2.13 -16.28 -0.09
C LEU A 176 -1.29 -17.54 0.13
N PHE A 177 -0.60 -17.64 1.27
CA PHE A 177 0.14 -18.84 1.65
C PHE A 177 -0.78 -20.04 1.90
N VAL A 178 -1.93 -19.84 2.54
CA VAL A 178 -2.95 -20.88 2.75
C VAL A 178 -3.50 -21.39 1.41
N ILE A 179 -3.78 -20.49 0.47
CA ILE A 179 -4.26 -20.86 -0.88
C ILE A 179 -3.20 -21.70 -1.62
N ASP A 180 -1.93 -21.30 -1.58
CA ASP A 180 -0.81 -22.02 -2.22
C ASP A 180 -0.68 -23.44 -1.68
N ARG A 181 -0.83 -23.60 -0.36
CA ARG A 181 -0.81 -24.91 0.30
C ARG A 181 -1.96 -25.80 -0.19
N ILE A 182 -3.18 -25.27 -0.22
CA ILE A 182 -4.36 -26.01 -0.69
C ILE A 182 -4.20 -26.41 -2.16
N GLN A 183 -3.69 -25.52 -3.02
CA GLN A 183 -3.43 -25.85 -4.44
C GLN A 183 -2.43 -27.00 -4.57
N LYS A 184 -1.30 -26.95 -3.85
CA LYS A 184 -0.30 -28.03 -3.88
C LYS A 184 -0.86 -29.38 -3.40
N GLU A 185 -1.71 -29.38 -2.37
CA GLU A 185 -2.39 -30.58 -1.87
C GLU A 185 -3.41 -31.16 -2.87
N MET A 186 -3.98 -30.33 -3.76
CA MET A 186 -4.87 -30.79 -4.84
C MET A 186 -4.12 -31.27 -6.09
N GLU A 187 -2.93 -30.73 -6.37
CA GLU A 187 -2.07 -31.19 -7.49
C GLU A 187 -1.33 -32.52 -7.19
N THR A 188 -1.25 -32.92 -5.91
CA THR A 188 -0.64 -34.19 -5.49
C THR A 188 -1.63 -35.35 -5.34
N LYS A 189 -2.92 -35.13 -5.62
CA LYS A 189 -3.96 -36.16 -5.70
C LYS A 189 -4.36 -36.44 -7.14
#